data_AF-A0A0A2MZ70-F1
#
_entry.id   AF-A0A0A2MZ70-F1
#
_cell.length_a   1.000
_cell.length_b   1.000
_cell.length_c   1.000
_cell.angle_alpha   90.00
_cell.angle_beta   90.00
_cell.angle_gamma   90.00
#
_symmetry.space_group_name_H-M   'P 1'
#
loop_
_entity.id
_entity.type
_entity.pdbx_description
1 polymer ?
#
loop_
_entity_poly.entity_id
_entity_poly.type
_entity_poly.pdbx_seq_one_letter_code
_entity_poly.pdbx_strand_id
1 'polypeptide(L)'
;MVCIFLSASCSAAESSPEIVLIGSTPGDALIKSLLTIPSDTKVDFIRWDLKLNNESANPNSFVLNIAFGEGQPNTSWFKKGEEKRIFEGTFTVSKNENVKMGSTVYHLKSSSWPNRISMVKISENLFHLLTPQNHLMLGNGGWSYSLNRKDTVDSGEILIASVMSEDKSLQLTFDGRTPCRDIAAEHPEMNANKSCFKLKWRLILNRDTVNHLPTTYIIRKIVNNEPRDVSGKWTIIKGTPSNPNTIIYKIDPDKPAESLSFLVGDDNVLFFLNKKNEPHIGNEDFSFTLNKKISK
;
A
#
# COMPACT_ATOMS: atom_id res chain seq x y z
N MET A 1 -10.90 60.58 -23.96
CA MET A 1 -10.81 60.12 -22.55
C MET A 1 -11.09 58.62 -22.57
N VAL A 2 -10.04 57.79 -22.53
CA VAL A 2 -10.14 56.33 -22.65
C VAL A 2 -9.84 55.76 -21.27
N CYS A 3 -10.86 55.17 -20.63
CA CYS A 3 -10.70 54.49 -19.34
C CYS A 3 -10.17 53.07 -19.58
N ILE A 4 -8.93 52.84 -19.16
CA ILE A 4 -8.34 51.50 -19.08
C ILE A 4 -8.79 50.89 -17.76
N PHE A 5 -9.65 49.87 -17.82
CA PHE A 5 -9.98 49.05 -16.66
C PHE A 5 -8.86 48.03 -16.44
N LEU A 6 -8.05 48.23 -15.39
CA LEU A 6 -7.15 47.22 -14.85
C LEU A 6 -7.97 46.22 -14.05
N SER A 7 -8.29 45.07 -14.63
CA SER A 7 -8.83 43.93 -13.91
C SER A 7 -7.68 43.24 -13.14
N ALA A 8 -7.56 43.55 -11.86
CA ALA A 8 -6.77 42.76 -10.93
C ALA A 8 -7.41 41.37 -10.79
N SER A 9 -6.87 40.37 -11.49
CA SER A 9 -7.21 38.97 -11.24
C SER A 9 -6.55 38.55 -9.93
N CYS A 10 -7.32 38.54 -8.85
CA CYS A 10 -6.96 37.78 -7.65
C CYS A 10 -6.98 36.29 -8.03
N SER A 11 -5.82 35.70 -8.28
CA SER A 11 -5.67 34.25 -8.21
C SER A 11 -5.92 33.83 -6.77
N ALA A 12 -7.13 33.33 -6.48
CA ALA A 12 -7.39 32.60 -5.26
C ALA A 12 -6.40 31.42 -5.23
N ALA A 13 -5.54 31.39 -4.22
CA ALA A 13 -4.69 30.24 -3.99
C ALA A 13 -5.61 29.04 -3.74
N GLU A 14 -5.69 28.14 -4.72
CA GLU A 14 -6.40 26.88 -4.57
C GLU A 14 -5.80 26.15 -3.38
N SER A 15 -6.56 26.08 -2.28
CA SER A 15 -6.18 25.30 -1.12
C SER A 15 -6.05 23.85 -1.57
N SER A 16 -4.85 23.29 -1.43
CA SER A 16 -4.62 21.88 -1.74
C SER A 16 -5.66 21.04 -0.97
N PRO A 17 -6.40 20.15 -1.66
CA PRO A 17 -7.51 19.45 -1.05
C PRO A 17 -7.03 18.58 0.10
N GLU A 18 -7.86 18.50 1.14
CA GLU A 18 -7.69 17.58 2.26
C GLU A 18 -7.45 16.14 1.76
N ILE A 19 -6.52 15.44 2.42
CA ILE A 19 -6.23 14.04 2.15
C ILE A 19 -6.61 13.22 3.38
N VAL A 20 -7.61 12.35 3.23
CA VAL A 20 -7.96 11.35 4.24
C VAL A 20 -7.45 9.99 3.79
N LEU A 21 -6.59 9.38 4.60
CA LEU A 21 -5.98 8.08 4.37
C LEU A 21 -6.52 7.05 5.38
N ILE A 22 -6.95 5.90 4.87
CA ILE A 22 -7.51 4.80 5.66
C ILE A 22 -6.78 3.48 5.37
N GLY A 23 -6.76 2.59 6.36
CA GLY A 23 -6.21 1.24 6.16
C GLY A 23 -5.99 0.50 7.47
N SER A 24 -5.56 -0.75 7.35
CA SER A 24 -5.24 -1.61 8.48
C SER A 24 -3.84 -2.17 8.39
N THR A 25 -3.03 -1.97 9.43
CA THR A 25 -1.64 -2.43 9.52
C THR A 25 -1.47 -3.51 10.58
N PRO A 26 -0.42 -4.36 10.51
CA PRO A 26 -0.19 -5.34 11.57
C PRO A 26 0.19 -4.66 12.89
N GLY A 27 -0.13 -5.30 14.02
CA GLY A 27 0.18 -4.82 15.37
C GLY A 27 1.56 -5.22 15.90
N ASP A 28 2.59 -5.23 15.06
CA ASP A 28 3.93 -5.69 15.46
C ASP A 28 4.70 -4.69 16.33
N ALA A 29 5.86 -5.12 16.83
CA ALA A 29 6.65 -4.38 17.80
C ALA A 29 7.09 -2.99 17.29
N LEU A 30 7.40 -2.86 16.00
CA LEU A 30 7.92 -1.61 15.46
C LEU A 30 6.83 -0.53 15.48
N ILE A 31 5.65 -0.83 14.92
CA ILE A 31 4.57 0.16 14.87
C ILE A 31 3.98 0.44 16.26
N LYS A 32 3.95 -0.55 17.15
CA LYS A 32 3.56 -0.35 18.55
C LYS A 32 4.49 0.63 19.25
N SER A 33 5.80 0.51 19.04
CA SER A 33 6.77 1.46 19.58
C SER A 33 6.58 2.87 19.01
N LEU A 34 6.27 3.01 17.73
CA LEU A 34 6.03 4.32 17.09
C LEU A 34 4.76 5.00 17.65
N LEU A 35 3.71 4.22 17.94
CA LEU A 35 2.42 4.71 18.44
C LEU A 35 2.29 4.68 19.97
N THR A 36 3.41 4.48 20.68
CA THR A 36 3.49 4.37 22.15
C THR A 36 2.50 3.35 22.75
N ILE A 37 2.21 2.27 22.01
CA ILE A 37 1.39 1.15 22.48
C ILE A 37 2.28 0.21 23.32
N PRO A 38 1.91 -0.12 24.57
CA PRO A 38 2.71 -1.00 25.43
C PRO A 38 3.05 -2.33 24.75
N SER A 39 4.28 -2.81 24.90
CA SER A 39 4.79 -3.98 24.18
C SER A 39 4.05 -5.28 24.52
N ASP A 40 3.45 -5.35 25.71
CA ASP A 40 2.65 -6.46 26.23
C ASP A 40 1.17 -6.43 25.77
N THR A 41 0.66 -5.29 25.27
CA THR A 41 -0.69 -5.22 24.70
C THR A 41 -0.84 -6.16 23.51
N LYS A 42 -1.84 -7.05 23.53
CA LYS A 42 -2.10 -7.95 22.39
C LYS A 42 -2.78 -7.18 21.26
N VAL A 43 -2.10 -7.08 20.12
CA VAL A 43 -2.61 -6.37 18.94
C VAL A 43 -2.35 -7.22 17.71
N ASP A 44 -3.41 -7.64 17.03
CA ASP A 44 -3.29 -8.31 15.73
C ASP A 44 -3.14 -7.28 14.61
N PHE A 45 -3.93 -6.20 14.68
CA PHE A 45 -3.91 -5.11 13.71
C PHE A 45 -4.33 -3.76 14.31
N ILE A 46 -4.03 -2.70 13.56
CA ILE A 46 -4.32 -1.31 13.87
C ILE A 46 -5.06 -0.73 12.67
N ARG A 47 -6.25 -0.18 12.88
CA ARG A 47 -6.99 0.63 11.90
C ARG A 47 -6.54 2.07 11.99
N TRP A 48 -6.39 2.69 10.82
CA TRP A 48 -5.95 4.06 10.63
C TRP A 48 -7.03 4.88 9.96
N ASP A 49 -7.26 6.09 10.48
CA ASP A 49 -7.94 7.19 9.82
C ASP A 49 -7.07 8.44 10.03
N LEU A 50 -6.27 8.75 9.02
CA LEU A 50 -5.30 9.83 9.00
C LEU A 50 -5.79 10.94 8.08
N LYS A 51 -6.07 12.11 8.66
CA LYS A 51 -6.43 13.32 7.94
C LYS A 51 -5.24 14.26 7.89
N LEU A 52 -4.78 14.58 6.68
CA LEU A 52 -3.77 15.59 6.41
C LEU A 52 -4.47 16.87 5.94
N ASN A 53 -4.28 17.95 6.69
CA ASN A 53 -4.84 19.26 6.39
C ASN A 53 -3.72 20.20 5.90
N ASN A 54 -3.94 20.81 4.72
CA ASN A 54 -3.07 21.82 4.14
C ASN A 54 -3.80 23.15 3.86
N GLU A 55 -4.87 23.41 4.60
CA GLU A 55 -5.60 24.68 4.57
C GLU A 55 -4.73 25.81 5.13
N SER A 56 -4.90 27.02 4.58
CA SER A 56 -4.13 28.21 4.97
C SER A 56 -4.23 28.56 6.46
N ALA A 57 -5.33 28.16 7.13
CA ALA A 57 -5.53 28.41 8.55
C ALA A 57 -4.67 27.51 9.45
N ASN A 58 -4.40 26.27 9.02
CA ASN A 58 -3.64 25.26 9.76
C ASN A 58 -2.73 24.48 8.81
N PRO A 59 -1.73 25.13 8.20
CA PRO A 59 -0.93 24.53 7.15
C PRO A 59 -0.13 23.33 7.68
N ASN A 60 -0.12 22.26 6.89
CA ASN A 60 0.59 21.02 7.20
C ASN A 60 0.30 20.42 8.58
N SER A 61 -0.96 20.42 8.99
CA SER A 61 -1.42 19.77 10.23
C SER A 61 -2.00 18.39 9.95
N PHE A 62 -2.02 17.50 10.94
CA PHE A 62 -2.71 16.22 10.81
C PHE A 62 -3.48 15.84 12.07
N VAL A 63 -4.52 15.03 11.86
CA VAL A 63 -5.22 14.29 12.90
C VAL A 63 -5.17 12.80 12.52
N LEU A 64 -4.68 11.97 13.43
CA LEU A 64 -4.61 10.52 13.28
C LEU A 64 -5.50 9.88 14.34
N ASN A 65 -6.56 9.22 13.91
CA ASN A 65 -7.34 8.32 14.74
C ASN A 65 -6.87 6.89 14.48
N ILE A 66 -6.56 6.16 15.56
CA ILE A 66 -6.31 4.72 15.48
C ILE A 66 -7.26 3.94 16.35
N ALA A 67 -7.57 2.72 15.90
CA ALA A 67 -8.24 1.70 16.68
C ALA A 67 -7.44 0.39 16.61
N PHE A 68 -7.12 -0.24 17.74
CA PHE A 68 -6.27 -1.42 17.78
C PHE A 68 -6.74 -2.48 18.78
N GLY A 69 -6.34 -3.73 18.54
CA GLY A 69 -6.63 -4.86 19.42
C GLY A 69 -6.47 -6.22 18.75
N GLU A 70 -6.92 -7.28 19.43
CA GLU A 70 -6.98 -8.63 18.87
C GLU A 70 -8.16 -8.76 17.89
N GLY A 71 -7.89 -9.31 16.71
CA GLY A 71 -8.89 -9.52 15.68
C GLY A 71 -9.78 -10.72 15.97
N GLN A 72 -11.07 -10.56 15.74
CA GLN A 72 -12.02 -11.65 15.79
C GLN A 72 -11.85 -12.54 14.55
N PRO A 73 -11.71 -13.87 14.72
CA PRO A 73 -11.51 -14.78 13.60
C PRO A 73 -12.62 -14.62 12.54
N ASN A 74 -12.20 -14.59 11.27
CA ASN A 74 -13.09 -14.52 10.11
C ASN A 74 -14.02 -13.30 10.03
N THR A 75 -13.74 -12.23 10.78
CA THR A 75 -14.40 -10.93 10.62
C THR A 75 -13.35 -9.83 10.42
N SER A 76 -13.79 -8.57 10.33
CA SER A 76 -12.95 -7.38 10.46
C SER A 76 -13.05 -6.75 11.86
N TRP A 77 -13.70 -7.42 12.81
CA TRP A 77 -14.00 -6.87 14.14
C TRP A 77 -12.92 -7.22 15.17
N PHE A 78 -12.94 -6.54 16.31
CA PHE A 78 -12.07 -6.84 17.45
C PHE A 78 -12.79 -7.74 18.47
N LYS A 79 -12.08 -8.72 19.05
CA LYS A 79 -12.68 -9.73 19.96
C LYS A 79 -13.32 -9.16 21.22
N LYS A 80 -12.77 -8.07 21.77
CA LYS A 80 -13.17 -7.49 23.07
C LYS A 80 -13.42 -5.98 22.96
N GLY A 81 -13.84 -5.51 21.79
CA GLY A 81 -13.82 -4.10 21.44
C GLY A 81 -12.42 -3.62 21.05
N GLU A 82 -12.32 -2.34 20.71
CA GLU A 82 -11.11 -1.70 20.22
C GLU A 82 -10.62 -0.63 21.22
N GLU A 83 -9.31 -0.55 21.42
CA GLU A 83 -8.71 0.61 22.07
C GLU A 83 -8.52 1.71 21.04
N LYS A 84 -8.89 2.95 21.39
CA LYS A 84 -8.79 4.11 20.50
C LYS A 84 -7.77 5.11 21.01
N ARG A 85 -7.04 5.72 20.09
CA ARG A 85 -6.19 6.89 20.36
C ARG A 85 -6.35 7.91 19.26
N ILE A 86 -6.22 9.17 19.64
CA ILE A 86 -6.20 10.31 18.73
C ILE A 86 -4.86 11.01 18.91
N PHE A 87 -4.20 11.30 17.80
CA PHE A 87 -2.95 12.04 17.77
C PHE A 87 -3.10 13.23 16.85
N GLU A 88 -2.54 14.34 17.28
CA GLU A 88 -2.50 15.57 16.51
C GLU A 88 -1.06 16.04 16.38
N GLY A 89 -0.78 16.76 15.30
CA GLY A 89 0.55 17.30 15.08
C GLY A 89 0.69 17.97 13.73
N THR A 90 1.94 18.06 13.29
CA THR A 90 2.29 18.63 11.99
C THR A 90 3.01 17.62 11.12
N PHE A 91 2.95 17.83 9.82
CA PHE A 91 3.73 17.07 8.87
C PHE A 91 4.66 17.96 8.05
N THR A 92 5.72 17.37 7.52
CA THR A 92 6.55 17.98 6.48
C THR A 92 6.59 17.06 5.28
N VAL A 93 6.74 17.63 4.09
CA VAL A 93 6.89 16.88 2.85
C VAL A 93 8.31 17.06 2.34
N SER A 94 8.99 15.96 2.05
CA SER A 94 10.32 15.97 1.43
C SER A 94 10.31 15.14 0.15
N LYS A 95 11.28 15.40 -0.73
CA LYS A 95 11.65 14.42 -1.76
C LYS A 95 12.64 13.46 -1.14
N ASN A 96 12.46 12.15 -1.35
CA ASN A 96 13.39 11.17 -0.84
C ASN A 96 14.74 11.30 -1.59
N GLU A 97 15.75 11.88 -0.94
CA GLU A 97 17.10 12.05 -1.51
C GLU A 97 17.86 10.72 -1.62
N ASN A 98 17.47 9.69 -0.85
CA ASN A 98 18.25 8.47 -0.64
C ASN A 98 17.85 7.29 -1.52
N VAL A 99 16.95 7.45 -2.48
CA VAL A 99 16.57 6.30 -3.30
C VAL A 99 16.43 6.71 -4.75
N LYS A 100 16.88 5.79 -5.60
CA LYS A 100 16.49 5.55 -6.99
C LYS A 100 14.96 5.53 -7.25
N MET A 101 14.13 6.02 -6.31
CA MET A 101 12.67 6.18 -6.28
C MET A 101 12.33 7.66 -6.04
N GLY A 102 12.22 8.47 -7.10
CA GLY A 102 11.94 9.91 -7.05
C GLY A 102 10.57 10.28 -6.46
N SER A 103 10.39 10.02 -5.16
CA SER A 103 9.09 9.97 -4.50
C SER A 103 8.95 11.03 -3.40
N THR A 104 7.70 11.43 -3.20
CA THR A 104 7.26 12.36 -2.15
C THR A 104 7.06 11.60 -0.84
N VAL A 105 7.72 12.05 0.23
CA VAL A 105 7.63 11.44 1.57
C VAL A 105 6.99 12.43 2.54
N TYR A 106 5.96 11.96 3.24
CA TYR A 106 5.32 12.68 4.32
C TYR A 106 5.92 12.25 5.65
N HIS A 107 6.20 13.21 6.51
CA HIS A 107 6.86 13.04 7.79
C HIS A 107 5.99 13.62 8.89
N LEU A 108 5.34 12.76 9.68
CA LEU A 108 4.40 13.14 10.73
C LEU A 108 5.13 13.28 12.07
N LYS A 109 4.91 14.39 12.75
CA LYS A 109 5.47 14.70 14.07
C LYS A 109 4.36 15.09 15.03
N SER A 110 4.27 14.38 16.15
CA SER A 110 3.40 14.71 17.28
C SER A 110 4.25 14.86 18.55
N SER A 111 3.77 15.63 19.52
CA SER A 111 4.33 15.65 20.88
C SER A 111 4.02 14.37 21.65
N SER A 112 3.00 13.60 21.22
CA SER A 112 2.52 12.39 21.88
C SER A 112 3.34 11.12 21.57
N TRP A 113 4.29 11.18 20.63
CA TRP A 113 5.23 10.10 20.36
C TRP A 113 6.66 10.63 20.17
N PRO A 114 7.69 9.86 20.57
CA PRO A 114 9.07 10.34 20.53
C PRO A 114 9.65 10.37 19.11
N ASN A 115 9.17 9.49 18.23
CA ASN A 115 9.74 9.26 16.91
C ASN A 115 8.77 9.68 15.81
N ARG A 116 9.32 10.22 14.72
CA ARG A 116 8.56 10.58 13.52
C ARG A 116 8.02 9.32 12.83
N ILE A 117 6.78 9.39 12.36
CA ILE A 117 6.21 8.40 11.43
C ILE A 117 6.39 8.95 10.02
N SER A 118 6.89 8.14 9.09
CA SER A 118 7.07 8.56 7.69
C SER A 118 6.30 7.65 6.76
N MET A 119 5.80 8.19 5.65
CA MET A 119 5.13 7.44 4.61
C MET A 119 5.49 7.97 3.23
N VAL A 120 5.73 7.06 2.29
CA VAL A 120 5.99 7.39 0.90
C VAL A 120 4.69 7.37 0.11
N LYS A 121 4.56 8.30 -0.82
CA LYS A 121 3.46 8.36 -1.78
C LYS A 121 3.78 7.44 -2.97
N ILE A 122 3.06 6.33 -3.09
CA ILE A 122 3.20 5.34 -4.18
C ILE A 122 2.46 5.82 -5.43
N SER A 123 1.24 6.34 -5.23
CA SER A 123 0.42 7.05 -6.20
C SER A 123 -0.39 8.15 -5.47
N GLU A 124 -1.21 8.90 -6.19
CA GLU A 124 -2.13 9.86 -5.56
C GLU A 124 -3.12 9.23 -4.57
N ASN A 125 -3.38 7.92 -4.71
CA ASN A 125 -4.37 7.19 -3.92
C ASN A 125 -3.77 6.15 -2.97
N LEU A 126 -2.45 5.93 -3.02
CA LEU A 126 -1.79 4.87 -2.26
C LEU A 126 -0.52 5.39 -1.59
N PHE A 127 -0.45 5.20 -0.28
CA PHE A 127 0.68 5.56 0.57
C PHE A 127 1.18 4.32 1.29
N HIS A 128 2.45 4.30 1.67
CA HIS A 128 3.02 3.18 2.40
C HIS A 128 3.94 3.67 3.53
N LEU A 129 3.77 3.14 4.75
CA LEU A 129 4.61 3.54 5.88
C LEU A 129 6.05 3.08 5.69
N LEU A 130 6.97 3.88 6.24
CA LEU A 130 8.40 3.66 6.18
C LEU A 130 8.96 3.30 7.56
N THR A 131 9.97 2.44 7.54
CA THR A 131 10.86 2.23 8.69
C THR A 131 11.64 3.52 9.00
N PRO A 132 12.25 3.66 10.20
CA PRO A 132 13.15 4.78 10.49
C PRO A 132 14.34 4.91 9.52
N GLN A 133 14.67 3.83 8.80
CA GLN A 133 15.72 3.78 7.78
C GLN A 133 15.20 4.13 6.37
N ASN A 134 13.95 4.57 6.22
CA ASN A 134 13.29 4.90 4.95
C ASN A 134 13.10 3.70 3.98
N HIS A 135 13.09 2.47 4.49
CA HIS A 135 12.62 1.29 3.73
C HIS A 135 11.11 1.11 3.89
N LEU A 136 10.44 0.51 2.90
CA LEU A 136 9.03 0.15 3.01
C LEU A 136 8.85 -0.80 4.20
N MET A 137 7.86 -0.53 5.07
CA MET A 137 7.60 -1.41 6.20
C MET A 137 7.02 -2.74 5.72
N LEU A 138 7.67 -3.85 6.07
CA LEU A 138 7.21 -5.18 5.73
C LEU A 138 6.01 -5.57 6.60
N GLY A 139 4.86 -5.82 5.98
CA GLY A 139 3.68 -6.34 6.65
C GLY A 139 3.75 -7.85 6.91
N ASN A 140 2.58 -8.49 7.04
CA ASN A 140 2.46 -9.94 7.15
C ASN A 140 1.41 -10.50 6.18
N GLY A 141 1.13 -11.80 6.25
CA GLY A 141 0.11 -12.43 5.39
C GLY A 141 -1.34 -12.03 5.70
N GLY A 142 -1.56 -11.14 6.67
CA GLY A 142 -2.85 -10.61 7.07
C GLY A 142 -3.06 -9.14 6.73
N TRP A 143 -2.06 -8.30 6.96
CA TRP A 143 -2.12 -6.85 6.82
C TRP A 143 -0.81 -6.30 6.24
N SER A 144 -0.89 -5.16 5.56
CA SER A 144 0.27 -4.44 5.03
C SER A 144 0.44 -3.09 5.73
N TYR A 145 1.47 -2.34 5.37
CA TYR A 145 1.66 -0.96 5.84
C TYR A 145 1.18 0.09 4.85
N SER A 146 0.26 -0.30 3.95
CA SER A 146 -0.33 0.60 2.95
C SER A 146 -1.58 1.30 3.50
N LEU A 147 -1.67 2.61 3.24
CA LEU A 147 -2.86 3.43 3.49
C LEU A 147 -3.43 3.91 2.15
N ASN A 148 -4.75 3.87 2.04
CA ASN A 148 -5.49 4.20 0.82
C ASN A 148 -6.18 5.55 1.01
N ARG A 149 -6.21 6.39 -0.03
CA ARG A 149 -7.03 7.60 -0.01
C ARG A 149 -8.50 7.20 0.04
N LYS A 150 -9.24 7.72 1.03
CA LYS A 150 -10.67 7.43 1.21
C LYS A 150 -11.49 7.94 0.03
N ASP A 151 -11.24 9.20 -0.35
CA ASP A 151 -11.83 9.84 -1.52
C ASP A 151 -10.81 9.83 -2.64
N THR A 152 -10.87 8.79 -3.48
CA THR A 152 -9.92 8.59 -4.56
C THR A 152 -9.99 9.69 -5.60
N VAL A 153 -8.83 10.10 -6.12
CA VAL A 153 -8.72 10.99 -7.27
C VAL A 153 -8.39 10.20 -8.53
N ASP A 154 -8.83 10.67 -9.68
CA ASP A 154 -8.49 10.03 -10.96
C ASP A 154 -7.03 10.34 -11.30
N SER A 155 -6.14 9.43 -10.90
CA SER A 155 -4.71 9.49 -11.18
C SER A 155 -4.18 8.07 -11.26
N GLY A 156 -3.79 7.68 -12.47
CA GLY A 156 -3.13 6.40 -12.77
C GLY A 156 -1.60 6.44 -12.58
N GLU A 157 -1.06 7.51 -11.99
CA GLU A 157 0.37 7.72 -11.92
C GLU A 157 1.04 6.85 -10.85
N ILE A 158 2.17 6.25 -11.23
CA ILE A 158 3.07 5.57 -10.29
C ILE A 158 4.22 6.53 -9.99
N LEU A 159 4.29 6.97 -8.73
CA LEU A 159 5.19 8.03 -8.27
C LEU A 159 6.49 7.47 -7.66
N ILE A 160 6.61 6.15 -7.53
CA ILE A 160 7.85 5.49 -7.16
C ILE A 160 8.52 4.89 -8.39
N ALA A 161 9.84 4.82 -8.38
CA ALA A 161 10.56 3.92 -9.27
C ALA A 161 10.83 2.61 -8.52
N SER A 162 11.34 1.61 -9.23
CA SER A 162 11.68 0.33 -8.63
C SER A 162 13.11 -0.01 -9.00
N VAL A 163 13.86 -0.55 -8.05
CA VAL A 163 15.21 -1.04 -8.32
C VAL A 163 15.13 -2.54 -8.53
N MET A 164 15.87 -3.03 -9.52
CA MET A 164 15.94 -4.47 -9.73
C MET A 164 16.63 -5.10 -8.53
N SER A 165 15.93 -6.01 -7.88
CA SER A 165 16.40 -6.71 -6.69
C SER A 165 17.76 -7.38 -6.96
N GLU A 166 18.71 -7.19 -6.04
CA GLU A 166 19.97 -7.93 -6.01
C GLU A 166 19.80 -9.31 -5.32
N ASP A 167 18.60 -9.61 -4.82
CA ASP A 167 18.28 -10.91 -4.23
C ASP A 167 18.47 -12.04 -5.24
N LYS A 168 19.34 -13.00 -4.91
CA LYS A 168 19.62 -14.18 -5.73
C LYS A 168 18.84 -15.43 -5.30
N SER A 169 17.88 -15.28 -4.40
CA SER A 169 17.00 -16.36 -3.97
C SER A 169 16.35 -17.03 -5.19
N LEU A 170 16.42 -18.36 -5.23
CA LEU A 170 15.81 -19.17 -6.29
C LEU A 170 14.28 -19.17 -6.19
N GLN A 171 13.75 -18.78 -5.04
CA GLN A 171 12.33 -18.69 -4.77
C GLN A 171 12.03 -17.45 -3.95
N LEU A 172 11.05 -16.67 -4.39
CA LEU A 172 10.48 -15.56 -3.63
C LEU A 172 9.05 -15.92 -3.22
N THR A 173 8.72 -15.77 -1.95
CA THR A 173 7.36 -16.01 -1.46
C THR A 173 6.78 -14.72 -0.90
N PHE A 174 5.57 -14.37 -1.32
CA PHE A 174 4.83 -13.22 -0.82
C PHE A 174 3.44 -13.66 -0.35
N ASP A 175 3.00 -13.17 0.80
CA ASP A 175 1.66 -13.41 1.35
C ASP A 175 0.91 -12.07 1.49
N GLY A 176 -0.41 -12.10 1.35
CA GLY A 176 -1.23 -10.90 1.58
C GLY A 176 -2.72 -11.15 1.53
N ARG A 177 -3.50 -10.10 1.77
CA ARG A 177 -4.96 -10.11 1.68
C ARG A 177 -5.44 -8.87 0.95
N THR A 178 -6.46 -9.04 0.13
CA THR A 178 -7.07 -7.95 -0.64
C THR A 178 -8.58 -7.94 -0.42
N PRO A 179 -9.25 -6.79 -0.64
CA PRO A 179 -10.68 -6.75 -0.86
C PRO A 179 -11.06 -7.73 -1.97
N CYS A 180 -12.13 -8.50 -1.76
CA CYS A 180 -12.50 -9.55 -2.71
C CYS A 180 -13.31 -9.01 -3.89
N ARG A 181 -14.22 -8.07 -3.64
CA ARG A 181 -15.19 -7.62 -4.65
C ARG A 181 -14.50 -6.85 -5.77
N ASP A 182 -13.56 -5.98 -5.41
CA ASP A 182 -12.87 -5.10 -6.35
C ASP A 182 -12.03 -5.91 -7.34
N ILE A 183 -11.25 -6.89 -6.86
CA ILE A 183 -10.45 -7.73 -7.75
C ILE A 183 -11.30 -8.73 -8.53
N ALA A 184 -12.38 -9.26 -7.94
CA ALA A 184 -13.29 -10.16 -8.64
C ALA A 184 -14.09 -9.45 -9.75
N ALA A 185 -14.30 -8.13 -9.66
CA ALA A 185 -14.90 -7.34 -10.72
C ALA A 185 -13.98 -7.26 -11.96
N GLU A 186 -12.68 -7.16 -11.76
CA GLU A 186 -11.70 -7.22 -12.86
C GLU A 186 -11.43 -8.64 -13.33
N HIS A 187 -11.57 -9.62 -12.45
CA HIS A 187 -11.28 -11.04 -12.69
C HIS A 187 -12.52 -11.94 -12.43
N PRO A 188 -13.54 -11.87 -13.30
CA PRO A 188 -14.78 -12.62 -13.13
C PRO A 188 -14.58 -14.15 -13.15
N GLU A 189 -13.51 -14.63 -13.79
CA GLU A 189 -13.12 -16.04 -13.81
C GLU A 189 -12.84 -16.62 -12.41
N MET A 190 -12.62 -15.77 -11.40
CA MET A 190 -12.46 -16.22 -10.01
C MET A 190 -13.75 -16.79 -9.42
N ASN A 191 -14.92 -16.42 -9.97
CA ASN A 191 -16.23 -16.86 -9.48
C ASN A 191 -16.42 -16.65 -7.96
N ALA A 192 -16.05 -15.46 -7.47
CA ALA A 192 -16.19 -15.12 -6.06
C ALA A 192 -17.67 -14.98 -5.67
N ASN A 193 -18.06 -15.49 -4.49
CA ASN A 193 -19.41 -15.30 -3.98
C ASN A 193 -19.64 -13.81 -3.64
N LYS A 194 -20.90 -13.34 -3.73
CA LYS A 194 -21.31 -11.99 -3.31
C LYS A 194 -20.97 -11.68 -1.85
N SER A 195 -20.90 -12.70 -0.98
CA SER A 195 -20.51 -12.57 0.43
C SER A 195 -18.98 -12.52 0.65
N CYS A 196 -18.19 -12.69 -0.41
CA CYS A 196 -16.74 -12.64 -0.33
C CYS A 196 -16.29 -11.21 -0.05
N PHE A 197 -15.73 -10.98 1.15
CA PHE A 197 -15.24 -9.67 1.56
C PHE A 197 -13.71 -9.58 1.51
N LYS A 198 -13.00 -10.72 1.57
CA LYS A 198 -11.54 -10.78 1.49
C LYS A 198 -11.04 -11.99 0.71
N LEU A 199 -9.88 -11.84 0.07
CA LEU A 199 -9.10 -12.94 -0.49
C LEU A 199 -7.78 -13.07 0.27
N LYS A 200 -7.29 -14.30 0.37
CA LYS A 200 -5.95 -14.60 0.90
C LYS A 200 -5.08 -15.08 -0.25
N TRP A 201 -3.88 -14.53 -0.31
CA TRP A 201 -2.92 -14.74 -1.38
C TRP A 201 -1.63 -15.33 -0.83
N ARG A 202 -1.07 -16.28 -1.57
CA ARG A 202 0.34 -16.63 -1.52
C ARG A 202 0.87 -16.71 -2.94
N LEU A 203 1.86 -15.89 -3.25
CA LEU A 203 2.57 -15.90 -4.52
C LEU A 203 3.97 -16.47 -4.30
N ILE A 204 4.32 -17.49 -5.04
CA ILE A 204 5.65 -18.09 -5.09
C ILE A 204 6.20 -17.85 -6.50
N LEU A 205 7.32 -17.16 -6.61
CA LEU A 205 8.02 -16.88 -7.87
C LEU A 205 9.32 -17.68 -7.88
N ASN A 206 9.43 -18.63 -8.80
CA ASN A 206 10.64 -19.42 -8.99
C ASN A 206 11.55 -18.77 -10.04
N ARG A 207 12.86 -18.95 -9.86
CA ARG A 207 13.90 -18.48 -10.77
C ARG A 207 14.80 -19.64 -11.19
N ASP A 208 15.45 -19.45 -12.32
CA ASP A 208 16.43 -20.41 -12.85
C ASP A 208 17.66 -20.49 -11.93
N THR A 209 18.20 -21.69 -11.76
CA THR A 209 19.32 -21.97 -10.85
C THR A 209 20.66 -21.37 -11.30
N VAL A 210 20.81 -21.04 -12.58
CA VAL A 210 22.06 -20.59 -13.19
C VAL A 210 22.05 -19.09 -13.40
N ASN A 211 21.02 -18.57 -14.05
CA ASN A 211 20.95 -17.16 -14.45
C ASN A 211 20.01 -16.31 -13.58
N HIS A 212 19.30 -16.93 -12.63
CA HIS A 212 18.33 -16.27 -11.74
C HIS A 212 17.19 -15.53 -12.46
N LEU A 213 16.93 -15.84 -13.74
CA LEU A 213 15.83 -15.27 -14.50
C LEU A 213 14.48 -15.90 -14.09
N PRO A 214 13.35 -15.19 -14.30
CA PRO A 214 12.01 -15.74 -14.08
C PRO A 214 11.77 -17.08 -14.78
N THR A 215 11.18 -18.04 -14.07
CA THR A 215 10.77 -19.33 -14.66
C THR A 215 9.27 -19.55 -14.47
N THR A 216 8.88 -20.12 -13.34
CA THR A 216 7.50 -20.48 -13.03
C THR A 216 7.00 -19.76 -11.79
N TYR A 217 5.69 -19.66 -11.67
CA TYR A 217 5.06 -19.18 -10.44
C TYR A 217 4.03 -20.20 -9.94
N ILE A 218 3.71 -20.10 -8.65
CA ILE A 218 2.52 -20.70 -8.05
C ILE A 218 1.80 -19.57 -7.32
N ILE A 219 0.54 -19.32 -7.65
CA ILE A 219 -0.33 -18.43 -6.88
C ILE A 219 -1.44 -19.25 -6.24
N ARG A 220 -1.44 -19.27 -4.90
CA ARG A 220 -2.56 -19.78 -4.11
C ARG A 220 -3.50 -18.63 -3.79
N LYS A 221 -4.75 -18.76 -4.21
CA LYS A 221 -5.85 -17.89 -3.81
C LYS A 221 -6.88 -18.68 -3.01
N ILE A 222 -7.33 -18.14 -1.89
CA ILE A 222 -8.44 -18.73 -1.12
C ILE A 222 -9.71 -17.95 -1.47
N VAL A 223 -10.55 -18.54 -2.32
CA VAL A 223 -11.83 -17.97 -2.77
C VAL A 223 -12.95 -18.80 -2.15
N ASN A 224 -13.91 -18.17 -1.49
CA ASN A 224 -15.02 -18.88 -0.82
C ASN A 224 -14.56 -19.98 0.17
N ASN A 225 -13.48 -19.74 0.91
CA ASN A 225 -12.80 -20.70 1.79
C ASN A 225 -12.19 -21.94 1.10
N GLU A 226 -12.15 -21.98 -0.22
CA GLU A 226 -11.49 -23.03 -0.98
C GLU A 226 -10.12 -22.55 -1.48
N PRO A 227 -9.03 -23.25 -1.13
CA PRO A 227 -7.73 -22.95 -1.71
C PRO A 227 -7.70 -23.42 -3.17
N ARG A 228 -7.23 -22.54 -4.06
CA ARG A 228 -6.98 -22.83 -5.47
C ARG A 228 -5.56 -22.41 -5.81
N ASP A 229 -4.79 -23.38 -6.30
CA ASP A 229 -3.43 -23.15 -6.77
C ASP A 229 -3.46 -23.05 -8.29
N VAL A 230 -2.90 -21.96 -8.81
CA VAL A 230 -2.67 -21.77 -10.24
C VAL A 230 -1.17 -21.65 -10.44
N SER A 231 -0.66 -22.33 -11.47
CA SER A 231 0.75 -22.30 -11.83
C SER A 231 0.90 -21.93 -13.29
N GLY A 232 2.01 -21.26 -13.59
CA GLY A 232 2.31 -20.82 -14.95
C GLY A 232 3.67 -20.18 -15.04
N LYS A 233 3.86 -19.31 -16.03
CA LYS A 233 5.10 -18.54 -16.23
C LYS A 233 4.93 -17.12 -15.72
N TRP A 234 6.01 -16.51 -15.28
CA TRP A 234 6.03 -15.10 -14.92
C TRP A 234 7.20 -14.40 -15.59
N THR A 235 7.09 -13.08 -15.72
CA THR A 235 8.10 -12.25 -16.36
C THR A 235 8.30 -10.94 -15.58
N ILE A 236 9.42 -10.28 -15.86
CA ILE A 236 9.76 -8.96 -15.36
C ILE A 236 9.61 -7.97 -16.51
N ILE A 237 8.74 -6.97 -16.33
CA ILE A 237 8.54 -5.87 -17.27
C ILE A 237 9.19 -4.62 -16.66
N LYS A 238 9.91 -3.86 -17.49
CA LYS A 238 10.54 -2.60 -17.09
C LYS A 238 9.71 -1.43 -17.61
N GLY A 239 9.40 -0.51 -16.72
CA GLY A 239 8.67 0.72 -16.98
C GLY A 239 7.16 0.53 -17.18
N THR A 240 6.45 1.63 -16.99
CA THR A 240 5.09 1.89 -17.49
C THR A 240 5.14 3.10 -18.42
N PRO A 241 4.06 3.36 -19.20
CA PRO A 241 3.93 4.61 -19.93
C PRO A 241 4.06 5.86 -19.03
N SER A 242 3.59 5.77 -17.78
CA SER A 242 3.65 6.87 -16.81
C SER A 242 4.99 6.98 -16.07
N ASN A 243 5.75 5.88 -15.96
CA ASN A 243 7.02 5.88 -15.23
C ASN A 243 7.98 4.79 -15.77
N PRO A 244 8.99 5.15 -16.59
CA PRO A 244 9.90 4.19 -17.22
C PRO A 244 10.84 3.48 -16.24
N ASN A 245 10.95 3.98 -15.00
CA ASN A 245 11.87 3.45 -13.99
C ASN A 245 11.19 2.44 -13.04
N THR A 246 9.98 2.00 -13.34
CA THR A 246 9.26 0.99 -12.54
C THR A 246 9.65 -0.42 -12.95
N ILE A 247 9.42 -1.38 -12.05
CA ILE A 247 9.55 -2.81 -12.35
C ILE A 247 8.22 -3.47 -12.01
N ILE A 248 7.71 -4.28 -12.94
CA ILE A 248 6.47 -5.00 -12.81
C ILE A 248 6.75 -6.50 -12.90
N TYR A 249 6.26 -7.26 -11.93
CA TYR A 249 6.15 -8.71 -12.05
C TYR A 249 4.80 -9.04 -12.66
N LYS A 250 4.79 -9.80 -13.76
CA LYS A 250 3.55 -10.22 -14.43
C LYS A 250 3.48 -11.73 -14.50
N ILE A 251 2.39 -12.30 -14.00
CA ILE A 251 2.11 -13.74 -14.13
C ILE A 251 1.18 -14.00 -15.32
N ASP A 252 1.36 -15.15 -15.97
CA ASP A 252 0.67 -15.55 -17.20
C ASP A 252 0.61 -14.45 -18.28
N PRO A 253 1.77 -13.95 -18.74
CA PRO A 253 1.82 -12.90 -19.75
C PRO A 253 1.12 -13.32 -21.06
N ASP A 254 1.04 -14.62 -21.34
CA ASP A 254 0.41 -15.21 -22.53
C ASP A 254 -1.12 -15.34 -22.39
N LYS A 255 -1.70 -15.01 -21.23
CA LYS A 255 -3.15 -15.04 -20.97
C LYS A 255 -3.65 -13.68 -20.44
N PRO A 256 -3.76 -12.65 -21.28
CA PRO A 256 -4.04 -11.29 -20.81
C PRO A 256 -5.34 -11.13 -20.00
N ALA A 257 -6.34 -11.98 -20.24
CA ALA A 257 -7.61 -11.95 -19.50
C ALA A 257 -7.46 -12.40 -18.04
N GLU A 258 -6.51 -13.29 -17.75
CA GLU A 258 -6.28 -13.93 -16.45
C GLU A 258 -5.02 -13.41 -15.74
N SER A 259 -4.19 -12.63 -16.44
CA SER A 259 -2.90 -12.16 -15.94
C SER A 259 -3.05 -11.21 -14.76
N LEU A 260 -2.21 -11.37 -13.74
CA LEU A 260 -2.05 -10.40 -12.66
C LEU A 260 -0.70 -9.70 -12.81
N SER A 261 -0.69 -8.39 -12.56
CA SER A 261 0.49 -7.54 -12.58
C SER A 261 0.75 -6.98 -11.18
N PHE A 262 2.03 -6.89 -10.82
CA PHE A 262 2.47 -6.40 -9.52
C PHE A 262 3.57 -5.37 -9.70
N LEU A 263 3.37 -4.14 -9.22
CA LEU A 263 4.43 -3.16 -9.07
C LEU A 263 5.36 -3.58 -7.95
N VAL A 264 6.65 -3.65 -8.24
CA VAL A 264 7.70 -3.88 -7.24
C VAL A 264 7.95 -2.58 -6.48
N GLY A 265 7.60 -2.54 -5.20
CA GLY A 265 7.96 -1.41 -4.34
C GLY A 265 9.43 -1.46 -3.96
N ASP A 266 9.82 -2.57 -3.35
CA ASP A 266 11.20 -2.93 -3.04
C ASP A 266 11.32 -4.47 -3.01
N ASP A 267 12.40 -4.99 -2.42
CA ASP A 267 12.63 -6.43 -2.28
C ASP A 267 11.57 -7.14 -1.42
N ASN A 268 10.76 -6.41 -0.66
CA ASN A 268 9.87 -6.92 0.38
C ASN A 268 8.39 -6.71 0.06
N VAL A 269 8.05 -5.73 -0.78
CA VAL A 269 6.67 -5.29 -0.98
C VAL A 269 6.29 -5.27 -2.46
N LEU A 270 5.19 -5.92 -2.79
CA LEU A 270 4.55 -5.87 -4.10
C LEU A 270 3.16 -5.22 -3.99
N PHE A 271 2.80 -4.36 -4.95
CA PHE A 271 1.48 -3.76 -5.06
C PHE A 271 0.74 -4.33 -6.27
N PHE A 272 -0.51 -4.78 -6.12
CA PHE A 272 -1.29 -5.21 -7.28
C PHE A 272 -1.55 -4.02 -8.21
N LEU A 273 -1.50 -4.28 -9.51
CA LEU A 273 -1.90 -3.35 -10.55
C LEU A 273 -3.19 -3.81 -11.19
N ASN A 274 -4.05 -2.86 -11.53
CA ASN A 274 -5.27 -3.09 -12.30
C ASN A 274 -4.95 -3.35 -13.79
N LYS A 275 -5.98 -3.63 -14.59
CA LYS A 275 -5.84 -3.83 -16.04
C LYS A 275 -5.26 -2.64 -16.82
N LYS A 276 -5.22 -1.44 -16.23
CA LYS A 276 -4.59 -0.23 -16.80
C LYS A 276 -3.14 -0.04 -16.34
N ASN A 277 -2.59 -0.98 -15.56
CA ASN A 277 -1.29 -0.90 -14.89
C ASN A 277 -1.18 0.23 -13.85
N GLU A 278 -2.30 0.56 -13.20
CA GLU A 278 -2.35 1.52 -12.09
C GLU A 278 -2.48 0.76 -10.76
N PRO A 279 -1.94 1.27 -9.64
CA PRO A 279 -2.08 0.59 -8.35
C PRO A 279 -3.54 0.40 -7.96
N HIS A 280 -3.90 -0.84 -7.61
CA HIS A 280 -5.20 -1.09 -7.02
C HIS A 280 -5.33 -0.42 -5.66
N ILE A 281 -6.50 0.15 -5.39
CA ILE A 281 -6.80 0.85 -4.15
C ILE A 281 -7.61 -0.07 -3.24
N GLY A 282 -7.14 -0.21 -2.01
CA GLY A 282 -7.79 -1.01 -0.98
C GLY A 282 -8.94 -0.27 -0.30
N ASN A 283 -9.34 -0.80 0.86
CA ASN A 283 -10.31 -0.17 1.74
C ASN A 283 -9.74 -0.06 3.17
N GLU A 284 -10.60 0.23 4.14
CA GLU A 284 -10.21 0.35 5.56
C GLU A 284 -9.62 -0.94 6.15
N ASP A 285 -10.03 -2.10 5.66
CA ASP A 285 -9.67 -3.40 6.23
C ASP A 285 -8.51 -4.08 5.49
N PHE A 286 -8.45 -3.93 4.16
CA PHE A 286 -7.51 -4.65 3.31
C PHE A 286 -6.93 -3.75 2.22
N SER A 287 -5.61 -3.84 2.05
CA SER A 287 -4.86 -3.22 0.96
C SER A 287 -4.73 -4.13 -0.26
N PHE A 288 -4.19 -3.63 -1.36
CA PHE A 288 -3.74 -4.41 -2.50
C PHE A 288 -2.23 -4.63 -2.50
N THR A 289 -1.71 -5.21 -1.40
CA THR A 289 -0.28 -5.35 -1.16
C THR A 289 0.07 -6.78 -0.74
N LEU A 290 1.14 -7.33 -1.31
CA LEU A 290 1.75 -8.59 -0.89
C LEU A 290 3.08 -8.31 -0.19
N ASN A 291 3.31 -9.00 0.92
CA ASN A 291 4.48 -8.85 1.77
C ASN A 291 5.36 -10.09 1.67
N LYS A 292 6.67 -9.90 1.48
CA LYS A 292 7.62 -11.00 1.38
C LYS A 292 7.62 -11.79 2.68
N LYS A 293 7.51 -13.10 2.53
CA LYS A 293 7.63 -14.04 3.63
C LYS A 293 9.10 -14.32 3.86
N ILE A 294 9.64 -13.79 4.96
CA ILE A 294 10.99 -14.16 5.41
C ILE A 294 10.93 -15.60 5.89
N SER A 295 11.66 -16.50 5.21
CA SER A 295 11.89 -17.85 5.69
C SER A 295 12.63 -17.77 7.03
N LYS A 296 12.01 -18.28 8.10
CA LYS A 296 12.71 -18.55 9.35
C LYS A 296 13.57 -19.78 9.21
#